data_AF-A0A7C5MKG5-F1
#
_entry.id   AF-A0A7C5MKG5-F1
#
_cell.length_a   1.000
_cell.length_b   1.000
_cell.length_c   1.000
_cell.angle_alpha   90.00
_cell.angle_beta   90.00
_cell.angle_gamma   90.00
#
_symmetry.space_group_name_H-M   'P 1'
#
loop_
_entity.id
_entity.type
_entity.pdbx_description
1 polymer ?
#
loop_
_entity_poly.entity_id
_entity_poly.type
_entity_poly.pdbx_seq_one_letter_code
_entity_poly.pdbx_strand_id
1 'polypeptide(L)'
;MENASTFAKVVRWQDLQESGGVQGIGVGMTRALLAFILAMLGGLISSLTAVSHTRLCRLISLAAGMLFGVTLFSIFPEAVSALPPVQFVVALVSGYSVFLLISRYVFHICPACAASHFDEAATRRFSEIAAVMIIALGLHSTMDGMALVLGADAEIRGRLGLTLLLAVCVHKIPEGLALCSLLLAAGFQRLTALAWTAAVESTTILGGAIGLWAVPRLSHFWLDIFLAHVGGGFVFLAVHAMVGELIKHSRIPVLVSFAVGVLSVGAVELVLHIL
;
A
#
# COMPACT_ATOMS: atom_id res chain seq x y z
N MET A 1 26.32 -30.32 -46.93
CA MET A 1 27.04 -29.11 -47.37
C MET A 1 26.04 -27.96 -47.18
N GLU A 2 25.89 -27.46 -45.95
CA GLU A 2 26.51 -26.20 -45.44
C GLU A 2 25.98 -24.97 -46.20
N ASN A 3 25.37 -23.94 -45.60
CA ASN A 3 25.69 -23.18 -44.38
C ASN A 3 24.39 -22.76 -43.65
N ALA A 4 24.21 -22.76 -42.33
CA ALA A 4 25.05 -22.28 -41.21
C ALA A 4 25.28 -20.75 -41.19
N SER A 5 24.22 -19.96 -40.95
CA SER A 5 24.37 -18.58 -40.43
C SER A 5 23.17 -18.04 -39.63
N THR A 6 22.35 -18.90 -39.04
CA THR A 6 21.24 -18.51 -38.14
C THR A 6 21.65 -18.59 -36.66
N PHE A 7 22.86 -18.12 -36.31
CA PHE A 7 23.40 -18.23 -34.94
C PHE A 7 24.22 -17.00 -34.51
N ALA A 8 23.81 -15.79 -34.90
CA ALA A 8 24.45 -14.58 -34.44
C ALA A 8 23.44 -13.43 -34.26
N LYS A 9 22.52 -13.59 -33.31
CA LYS A 9 21.88 -12.49 -32.57
C LYS A 9 21.28 -13.00 -31.26
N VAL A 10 22.05 -13.84 -30.56
CA VAL A 10 22.00 -13.90 -29.10
C VAL A 10 22.74 -12.66 -28.61
N VAL A 11 22.11 -11.49 -28.77
CA VAL A 11 22.46 -10.34 -27.93
C VAL A 11 22.00 -10.78 -26.54
N ARG A 12 23.00 -11.04 -25.71
CA ARG A 12 22.88 -11.64 -24.39
C ARG A 12 21.85 -10.83 -23.59
N TRP A 13 20.81 -11.49 -23.10
CA TRP A 13 19.90 -10.95 -22.07
C TRP A 13 20.68 -10.39 -20.85
N GLN A 14 21.89 -10.90 -20.60
CA GLN A 14 22.81 -10.41 -19.58
C GLN A 14 23.41 -9.02 -19.89
N ASP A 15 23.64 -8.67 -21.16
CA ASP A 15 24.31 -7.41 -21.53
C ASP A 15 23.34 -6.21 -21.50
N LEU A 16 22.02 -6.47 -21.63
CA LEU A 16 20.95 -5.48 -21.41
C LEU A 16 20.60 -5.32 -19.91
N GLN A 17 20.80 -6.37 -19.10
CA GLN A 17 20.73 -6.27 -17.64
C GLN A 17 21.89 -5.43 -17.07
N GLU A 18 23.08 -5.47 -17.66
CA GLU A 18 24.23 -4.71 -17.16
C GLU A 18 24.15 -3.20 -17.45
N SER A 19 23.52 -2.78 -18.55
CA SER A 19 23.41 -1.35 -18.93
C SER A 19 22.07 -0.69 -18.53
N GLY A 20 20.97 -1.44 -18.53
CA GLY A 20 19.63 -0.95 -18.12
C GLY A 20 19.18 -1.38 -16.72
N GLY A 21 19.75 -2.45 -16.18
CA GLY A 21 19.38 -3.01 -14.87
C GLY A 21 19.85 -2.17 -13.69
N VAL A 22 21.06 -1.60 -13.73
CA VAL A 22 21.55 -0.72 -12.65
C VAL A 22 20.71 0.55 -12.50
N GLN A 23 20.26 1.13 -13.63
CA GLN A 23 19.37 2.30 -13.61
C GLN A 23 17.95 1.93 -13.12
N GLY A 24 17.40 0.78 -13.50
CA GLY A 24 16.08 0.33 -13.01
C GLY A 24 16.08 0.01 -11.52
N ILE A 25 17.13 -0.66 -11.04
CA ILE A 25 17.34 -1.01 -9.61
C ILE A 25 17.43 0.26 -8.76
N GLY A 26 18.23 1.24 -9.20
CA GLY A 26 18.39 2.52 -8.50
C GLY A 26 17.08 3.30 -8.44
N VAL A 27 16.29 3.33 -9.52
CA VAL A 27 15.01 4.06 -9.56
C VAL A 27 13.97 3.44 -8.64
N GLY A 28 13.78 2.11 -8.67
CA GLY A 28 12.82 1.42 -7.81
C GLY A 28 13.09 1.64 -6.32
N MET A 29 14.34 1.53 -5.88
CA MET A 29 14.71 1.79 -4.49
C MET A 29 14.61 3.28 -4.11
N THR A 30 14.93 4.18 -5.03
CA THR A 30 14.74 5.63 -4.81
C THR A 30 13.26 5.95 -4.57
N ARG A 31 12.35 5.32 -5.32
CA ARG A 31 10.90 5.45 -5.12
C ARG A 31 10.46 4.90 -3.76
N ALA A 32 10.94 3.72 -3.36
CA ALA A 32 10.62 3.15 -2.06
C ALA A 32 11.15 4.02 -0.90
N LEU A 33 12.34 4.60 -1.05
CA LEU A 33 12.90 5.58 -0.09
C LEU A 33 12.05 6.86 -0.03
N LEU A 34 11.60 7.37 -1.17
CA LEU A 34 10.71 8.53 -1.22
C LEU A 34 9.39 8.23 -0.47
N ALA A 35 8.75 7.09 -0.74
CA ALA A 35 7.54 6.67 -0.05
C ALA A 35 7.74 6.58 1.47
N PHE A 36 8.84 5.97 1.91
CA PHE A 36 9.23 5.92 3.33
C PHE A 36 9.39 7.32 3.95
N ILE A 37 10.08 8.24 3.27
CA ILE A 37 10.27 9.61 3.74
C ILE A 37 8.91 10.32 3.89
N LEU A 38 8.02 10.18 2.91
CA LEU A 38 6.69 10.78 2.95
C LEU A 38 5.87 10.26 4.15
N ALA A 39 5.91 8.96 4.42
CA ALA A 39 5.24 8.40 5.58
C ALA A 39 5.86 8.89 6.90
N MET A 40 7.19 8.97 6.97
CA MET A 40 7.88 9.53 8.13
C MET A 40 7.56 11.01 8.36
N LEU A 41 7.35 11.80 7.31
CA LEU A 41 6.86 13.18 7.43
C LEU A 41 5.46 13.20 8.05
N GLY A 42 4.56 12.31 7.61
CA GLY A 42 3.24 12.13 8.22
C GLY A 42 3.31 11.79 9.71
N GLY A 43 4.16 10.81 10.06
CA GLY A 43 4.39 10.40 11.44
C GLY A 43 4.98 11.51 12.30
N LEU A 44 5.95 12.26 11.78
CA LEU A 44 6.55 13.40 12.47
C LEU A 44 5.52 14.50 12.74
N ILE A 45 4.71 14.86 11.74
CA ILE A 45 3.60 15.82 11.91
C ILE A 45 2.65 15.36 13.01
N SER A 46 2.29 14.07 13.01
CA SER A 46 1.45 13.48 14.07
C SER A 46 2.10 13.50 15.45
N SER A 47 3.43 13.34 15.54
CA SER A 47 4.12 13.31 16.83
C SER A 47 4.23 14.69 17.48
N LEU A 48 4.28 15.74 16.66
CA LEU A 48 4.37 17.13 17.08
C LEU A 48 3.00 17.76 17.34
N THR A 49 1.96 17.26 16.67
CA THR A 49 0.59 17.77 16.83
C THR A 49 -0.24 16.81 17.67
N ALA A 50 -0.91 17.32 18.71
CA ALA A 50 -1.92 16.53 19.40
C ALA A 50 -3.11 16.31 18.46
N VAL A 51 -3.23 15.11 17.90
CA VAL A 51 -4.35 14.74 17.04
C VAL A 51 -5.52 14.34 17.92
N SER A 52 -6.57 15.17 17.93
CA SER A 52 -7.82 14.85 18.62
C SER A 52 -8.44 13.58 18.03
N HIS A 53 -9.16 12.80 18.83
CA HIS A 53 -9.89 11.61 18.39
C HIS A 53 -10.72 11.82 17.10
N THR A 54 -11.49 12.91 16.99
CA THR A 54 -12.27 13.25 15.78
C THR A 54 -11.42 13.51 14.54
N ARG A 55 -10.17 13.98 14.70
CA ARG A 55 -9.22 14.11 13.59
C ARG A 55 -8.67 12.74 13.20
N LEU A 56 -8.34 11.88 14.16
CA LEU A 56 -7.88 10.53 13.90
C LEU A 56 -8.91 9.70 13.11
N CYS A 57 -10.19 9.71 13.52
CA CYS A 57 -11.29 9.07 12.79
C CYS A 57 -11.39 9.55 11.32
N ARG A 58 -11.27 10.86 11.09
CA ARG A 58 -11.27 11.45 9.75
C ARG A 58 -10.04 11.05 8.94
N LEU A 59 -8.87 10.94 9.56
CA LEU A 59 -7.63 10.53 8.91
C LEU A 59 -7.67 9.05 8.53
N ILE A 60 -8.20 8.18 9.40
CA ILE A 60 -8.42 6.76 9.11
C ILE A 60 -9.43 6.62 7.96
N SER A 61 -10.52 7.38 7.99
CA SER A 61 -11.51 7.39 6.91
C SER A 61 -10.92 7.88 5.58
N LEU A 62 -10.09 8.92 5.63
CA LEU A 62 -9.37 9.46 4.47
C LEU A 62 -8.40 8.43 3.89
N ALA A 63 -7.58 7.80 4.73
CA ALA A 63 -6.62 6.78 4.33
C ALA A 63 -7.34 5.55 3.73
N ALA A 64 -8.43 5.09 4.36
CA ALA A 64 -9.28 4.02 3.81
C ALA A 64 -9.86 4.40 2.43
N GLY A 65 -10.28 5.65 2.27
CA GLY A 65 -10.75 6.18 0.99
C GLY A 65 -9.66 6.21 -0.08
N MET A 66 -8.46 6.66 0.24
CA MET A 66 -7.33 6.65 -0.70
C MET A 66 -6.95 5.23 -1.09
N LEU A 67 -6.85 4.31 -0.12
CA LEU A 67 -6.55 2.90 -0.37
C LEU A 67 -7.58 2.24 -1.30
N PHE A 68 -8.87 2.54 -1.08
CA PHE A 68 -9.94 2.10 -1.96
C PHE A 68 -9.85 2.75 -3.35
N GLY A 69 -9.53 4.04 -3.41
CA GLY A 69 -9.31 4.79 -4.65
C GLY A 69 -8.20 4.18 -5.50
N VAL A 70 -7.03 3.88 -4.92
CA VAL A 70 -5.91 3.21 -5.62
C VAL A 70 -6.36 1.86 -6.16
N THR A 71 -7.15 1.13 -5.38
CA THR A 71 -7.67 -0.16 -5.81
C THR A 71 -8.60 -0.03 -7.01
N LEU A 72 -9.52 0.93 -6.99
CA LEU A 72 -10.51 1.13 -8.05
C LEU A 72 -9.93 1.73 -9.33
N PHE A 73 -9.02 2.69 -9.22
CA PHE A 73 -8.56 3.49 -10.36
C PHE A 73 -7.21 3.03 -10.91
N SER A 74 -6.37 2.39 -10.10
CA SER A 74 -5.05 1.90 -10.52
C SER A 74 -5.04 0.38 -10.69
N ILE A 75 -5.39 -0.35 -9.62
CA ILE A 75 -5.21 -1.81 -9.57
C ILE A 75 -6.24 -2.54 -10.43
N PHE A 76 -7.52 -2.20 -10.30
CA PHE A 76 -8.60 -2.90 -11.01
C PHE A 76 -8.51 -2.76 -12.53
N PRO A 77 -8.34 -1.55 -13.11
CA PRO A 77 -8.26 -1.41 -14.55
C PRO A 77 -7.09 -2.19 -15.15
N GLU A 78 -5.93 -2.17 -14.47
CA GLU A 78 -4.75 -2.92 -14.90
C GLU A 78 -5.02 -4.43 -14.84
N ALA A 79 -5.43 -4.93 -13.67
CA ALA A 79 -5.62 -6.36 -13.46
C ALA A 79 -6.73 -6.96 -14.34
N VAL A 80 -7.80 -6.21 -14.62
CA VAL A 80 -8.88 -6.65 -15.53
C VAL A 80 -8.42 -6.68 -16.99
N SER A 81 -7.49 -5.82 -17.37
CA SER A 81 -6.94 -5.83 -18.74
C SER A 81 -5.87 -6.91 -18.94
N ALA A 82 -5.14 -7.27 -17.88
CA ALA A 82 -4.07 -8.26 -17.92
C ALA A 82 -4.56 -9.71 -17.70
N LEU A 83 -5.63 -9.93 -16.92
CA LEU A 83 -6.11 -11.26 -16.55
C LEU A 83 -7.48 -11.61 -17.15
N PRO A 84 -7.71 -12.87 -17.55
CA PRO A 84 -9.04 -13.41 -17.76
C PRO A 84 -9.96 -13.19 -16.54
N PRO A 85 -11.27 -12.92 -16.73
CA PRO A 85 -12.17 -12.53 -15.63
C PRO A 85 -12.18 -13.49 -14.43
N VAL A 86 -12.11 -14.80 -14.70
CA VAL A 86 -12.08 -15.83 -13.64
C VAL A 86 -10.80 -15.72 -12.80
N GLN A 87 -9.65 -15.52 -13.45
CA GLN A 87 -8.35 -15.43 -12.77
C GLN A 87 -8.27 -14.15 -11.94
N PHE A 88 -8.74 -13.02 -12.48
CA PHE A 88 -8.87 -11.76 -11.76
C PHE A 88 -9.72 -11.93 -10.50
N VAL A 89 -10.93 -12.48 -10.61
CA VAL A 89 -11.85 -12.66 -9.47
C VAL A 89 -11.25 -13.62 -8.43
N VAL A 90 -10.65 -14.73 -8.84
CA VAL A 90 -10.02 -15.68 -7.92
C VAL A 90 -8.86 -15.01 -7.17
N ALA A 91 -7.99 -14.28 -7.87
CA ALA A 91 -6.89 -13.57 -7.25
C ALA A 91 -7.39 -12.49 -6.27
N LEU A 92 -8.36 -11.68 -6.68
CA LEU A 92 -8.98 -10.66 -5.83
C LEU A 92 -9.61 -11.27 -4.56
N VAL A 93 -10.41 -12.33 -4.72
CA VAL A 93 -11.04 -13.02 -3.59
C VAL A 93 -10.00 -13.65 -2.68
N SER A 94 -8.89 -14.17 -3.23
CA SER A 94 -7.82 -14.75 -2.41
C SER A 94 -7.19 -13.71 -1.47
N GLY A 95 -6.93 -12.48 -1.96
CA GLY A 95 -6.41 -11.39 -1.14
C GLY A 95 -7.38 -10.94 -0.05
N TYR A 96 -8.64 -10.75 -0.42
CA TYR A 96 -9.69 -10.44 0.55
C TYR A 96 -9.82 -11.53 1.62
N SER A 97 -9.77 -12.80 1.19
CA SER A 97 -9.91 -13.97 2.06
C SER A 97 -8.78 -14.07 3.07
N VAL A 98 -7.53 -13.74 2.70
CA VAL A 98 -6.41 -13.74 3.65
C VAL A 98 -6.70 -12.82 4.84
N PHE A 99 -7.08 -11.57 4.58
CA PHE A 99 -7.41 -10.63 5.66
C PHE A 99 -8.69 -11.03 6.40
N LEU A 100 -9.69 -11.58 5.71
CA LEU A 100 -10.89 -12.12 6.36
C LEU A 100 -10.56 -13.27 7.33
N LEU A 101 -9.73 -14.22 6.91
CA LEU A 101 -9.33 -15.37 7.72
C LEU A 101 -8.47 -14.93 8.90
N ILE A 102 -7.51 -14.02 8.70
CA ILE A 102 -6.74 -13.44 9.79
C ILE A 102 -7.67 -12.73 10.78
N SER A 103 -8.63 -11.93 10.27
CA SER A 103 -9.63 -11.22 11.07
C SER A 103 -10.51 -12.18 11.87
N ARG A 104 -10.86 -13.34 11.29
CA ARG A 104 -11.77 -14.30 11.90
C ARG A 104 -11.10 -15.23 12.93
N TYR A 105 -9.86 -15.64 12.67
CA TYR A 105 -9.20 -16.74 13.39
C TYR A 105 -7.97 -16.33 14.19
N VAL A 106 -7.30 -15.24 13.83
CA VAL A 106 -6.05 -14.82 14.49
C VAL A 106 -6.33 -13.61 15.37
N PHE A 107 -6.68 -12.48 14.77
CA PHE A 107 -7.01 -11.23 15.48
C PHE A 107 -8.00 -10.42 14.66
N HIS A 108 -9.05 -9.89 15.30
CA HIS A 108 -10.07 -9.08 14.62
C HIS A 108 -9.49 -7.78 14.03
N ILE A 109 -9.34 -7.72 12.70
CA ILE A 109 -8.80 -6.57 11.97
C ILE A 109 -9.93 -5.56 11.74
N CYS A 110 -9.85 -4.42 12.41
CA CYS A 110 -10.76 -3.29 12.24
C CYS A 110 -10.01 -1.98 12.52
N PRO A 111 -9.51 -1.29 11.47
CA PRO A 111 -8.73 -0.06 11.64
C PRO A 111 -9.48 1.03 12.44
N ALA A 112 -10.79 1.11 12.26
CA ALA A 112 -11.65 2.03 12.99
C ALA A 112 -11.77 1.72 14.50
N CYS A 113 -11.79 0.42 14.83
CA CYS A 113 -11.91 -0.02 16.19
C CYS A 113 -10.68 0.37 17.03
N ALA A 114 -9.53 0.49 16.37
CA ALA A 114 -8.28 0.95 16.96
C ALA A 114 -8.35 2.40 17.46
N ALA A 115 -9.00 3.30 16.71
CA ALA A 115 -9.12 4.70 17.11
C ALA A 115 -10.22 4.93 18.17
N SER A 116 -11.34 4.22 18.07
CA SER A 116 -12.53 4.44 18.90
C SER A 116 -12.40 4.08 20.38
N HIS A 117 -11.33 3.39 20.81
CA HIS A 117 -11.10 2.98 22.20
C HIS A 117 -10.28 4.01 23.00
N PHE A 118 -10.45 5.29 22.69
CA PHE A 118 -9.75 6.43 23.30
C PHE A 118 -10.18 6.73 24.75
N ASP A 119 -10.94 5.85 25.41
CA ASP A 119 -11.41 6.01 26.79
C ASP A 119 -10.52 5.25 27.79
N GLU A 120 -10.17 5.92 28.89
CA GLU A 120 -9.02 5.74 29.79
C GLU A 120 -8.84 4.39 30.53
N ALA A 121 -9.54 3.29 30.19
CA ALA A 121 -9.57 2.08 31.03
C ALA A 121 -9.07 0.76 30.38
N ALA A 122 -8.46 0.75 29.19
CA ALA A 122 -8.12 -0.51 28.52
C ALA A 122 -6.74 -0.55 27.82
N THR A 123 -5.66 -0.26 28.54
CA THR A 123 -4.28 -0.29 28.02
C THR A 123 -3.87 -1.64 27.41
N ARG A 124 -4.40 -2.77 27.89
CA ARG A 124 -4.06 -4.11 27.34
C ARG A 124 -4.74 -4.44 26.01
N ARG A 125 -6.02 -4.08 25.82
CA ARG A 125 -6.71 -4.29 24.53
C ARG A 125 -6.18 -3.33 23.46
N PHE A 126 -5.75 -2.13 23.86
CA PHE A 126 -5.20 -1.15 22.92
C PHE A 126 -3.85 -1.62 22.34
N SER A 127 -2.99 -2.25 23.14
CA SER A 127 -1.73 -2.83 22.64
C SER A 127 -1.93 -3.98 21.65
N GLU A 128 -2.98 -4.80 21.82
CA GLU A 128 -3.31 -5.87 20.87
C GLU A 128 -3.76 -5.29 19.53
N ILE A 129 -4.63 -4.28 19.54
CA ILE A 129 -5.09 -3.65 18.30
C ILE A 129 -3.94 -2.91 17.59
N ALA A 130 -3.06 -2.24 18.35
CA ALA A 130 -1.86 -1.62 17.80
C ALA A 130 -0.91 -2.67 17.16
N ALA A 131 -0.73 -3.83 17.78
CA ALA A 131 0.08 -4.92 17.22
C ALA A 131 -0.50 -5.46 15.90
N VAL A 132 -1.83 -5.63 15.83
CA VAL A 132 -2.51 -6.05 14.59
C VAL A 132 -2.34 -5.01 13.49
N MET A 133 -2.47 -3.73 13.82
CA MET A 133 -2.27 -2.64 12.86
C MET A 133 -0.82 -2.57 12.38
N ILE A 134 0.17 -2.76 13.26
CA ILE A 134 1.59 -2.85 12.89
C ILE A 134 1.82 -3.96 11.86
N ILE A 135 1.25 -5.15 12.08
CA ILE A 135 1.40 -6.28 11.16
C ILE A 135 0.69 -6.00 9.82
N ALA A 136 -0.57 -5.55 9.88
CA ALA A 136 -1.36 -5.28 8.68
C ALA A 136 -0.74 -4.18 7.81
N LEU A 137 -0.31 -3.07 8.42
CA LEU A 137 0.35 -1.96 7.72
C LEU A 137 1.75 -2.35 7.25
N GLY A 138 2.47 -3.20 7.98
CA GLY A 138 3.77 -3.71 7.53
C GLY A 138 3.66 -4.60 6.29
N LEU A 139 2.65 -5.49 6.25
CA LEU A 139 2.38 -6.29 5.05
C LEU A 139 1.95 -5.41 3.87
N HIS A 140 1.06 -4.45 4.11
CA HIS A 140 0.62 -3.48 3.11
C HIS A 140 1.78 -2.65 2.54
N SER A 141 2.59 -2.04 3.42
CA SER A 141 3.78 -1.27 3.04
C SER A 141 4.79 -2.12 2.26
N THR A 142 4.97 -3.40 2.63
CA THR A 142 5.80 -4.33 1.84
C THR A 142 5.27 -4.49 0.41
N MET A 143 3.96 -4.60 0.24
CA MET A 143 3.33 -4.69 -1.08
C MET A 143 3.51 -3.40 -1.89
N ASP A 144 3.42 -2.22 -1.25
CA ASP A 144 3.71 -0.94 -1.90
C ASP A 144 5.15 -0.90 -2.44
N GLY A 145 6.10 -1.35 -1.62
CA GLY A 145 7.51 -1.43 -2.01
C GLY A 145 7.75 -2.28 -3.25
N MET A 146 7.12 -3.46 -3.30
CA MET A 146 7.18 -4.35 -4.47
C MET A 146 6.55 -3.67 -5.70
N ALA A 147 5.41 -3.00 -5.53
CA ALA A 147 4.72 -2.29 -6.61
C ALA A 147 5.56 -1.14 -7.19
N LEU A 148 6.29 -0.40 -6.35
CA LEU A 148 7.17 0.68 -6.80
C LEU A 148 8.35 0.20 -7.65
N VAL A 149 8.90 -0.97 -7.32
CA VAL A 149 9.96 -1.61 -8.11
C VAL A 149 9.41 -2.19 -9.40
N LEU A 150 8.24 -2.84 -9.36
CA LEU A 150 7.52 -3.29 -10.56
C LEU A 150 7.29 -2.13 -11.53
N GLY A 151 6.76 -1.01 -11.04
CA GLY A 151 6.55 0.18 -11.85
C GLY A 151 7.84 0.86 -12.33
N ALA A 152 9.03 0.47 -11.83
CA ALA A 152 10.32 0.99 -12.29
C ALA A 152 10.96 0.10 -13.36
N ASP A 153 10.42 -1.10 -13.59
CA ASP A 153 10.92 -2.02 -14.60
C ASP A 153 10.83 -1.42 -16.01
N ALA A 154 11.85 -1.67 -16.83
CA ALA A 154 12.01 -1.07 -18.15
C ALA A 154 10.92 -1.47 -19.15
N GLU A 155 10.31 -2.63 -19.00
CA GLU A 155 9.18 -3.06 -19.83
C GLU A 155 7.87 -2.38 -19.41
N ILE A 156 7.77 -1.99 -18.14
CA ILE A 156 6.64 -1.27 -17.53
C ILE A 156 6.85 0.25 -17.53
N ARG A 157 7.99 0.74 -18.05
CA ARG A 157 8.33 2.18 -18.11
C ARG A 157 7.37 2.92 -19.05
N GLY A 158 6.37 3.53 -18.44
CA GLY A 158 5.35 4.35 -19.07
C GLY A 158 4.43 4.98 -18.01
N ARG A 159 3.16 5.18 -18.36
CA ARG A 159 2.15 5.76 -17.44
C ARG A 159 1.93 4.93 -16.19
N LEU A 160 1.94 3.60 -16.28
CA LEU A 160 1.68 2.70 -15.14
C LEU A 160 2.71 2.89 -14.01
N GLY A 161 4.00 2.99 -14.34
CA GLY A 161 5.04 3.21 -13.35
C GLY A 161 4.94 4.55 -12.60
N LEU A 162 4.54 5.61 -13.31
CA LEU A 162 4.31 6.93 -12.71
C LEU A 162 3.03 6.93 -11.85
N THR A 163 2.03 6.21 -12.33
CA THR A 163 0.74 6.02 -11.66
C THR A 163 0.92 5.33 -10.32
N LEU A 164 1.60 4.18 -10.30
CA LEU A 164 1.91 3.46 -9.06
C LEU A 164 2.75 4.33 -8.10
N LEU A 165 3.75 5.05 -8.61
CA LEU A 165 4.55 5.96 -7.79
C LEU A 165 3.68 7.01 -7.09
N LEU A 166 2.86 7.73 -7.84
CA LEU A 166 2.04 8.81 -7.30
C LEU A 166 0.93 8.26 -6.39
N ALA A 167 0.29 7.17 -6.79
CA ALA A 167 -0.70 6.47 -5.97
C ALA A 167 -0.12 6.12 -4.59
N VAL A 168 1.06 5.49 -4.55
CA VAL A 168 1.75 5.16 -3.29
C VAL A 168 2.13 6.42 -2.51
N CYS A 169 2.78 7.39 -3.15
CA CYS A 169 3.21 8.62 -2.47
C CYS A 169 2.05 9.40 -1.84
N VAL A 170 0.89 9.47 -2.49
CA VAL A 170 -0.27 10.24 -2.02
C VAL A 170 -0.83 9.68 -0.71
N HIS A 171 -0.90 8.35 -0.56
CA HIS A 171 -1.47 7.75 0.66
C HIS A 171 -0.45 7.48 1.76
N LYS A 172 0.86 7.60 1.49
CA LYS A 172 1.91 7.41 2.51
C LYS A 172 1.93 8.49 3.60
N ILE A 173 1.71 9.76 3.27
CA ILE A 173 1.67 10.83 4.29
C ILE A 173 0.50 10.61 5.26
N PRO A 174 -0.76 10.39 4.79
CA PRO A 174 -1.87 10.06 5.67
C PRO A 174 -1.67 8.77 6.48
N GLU A 175 -1.07 7.74 5.88
CA GLU A 175 -0.79 6.47 6.55
C GLU A 175 0.16 6.64 7.74
N GLY A 176 1.32 7.25 7.53
CA GLY A 176 2.28 7.49 8.60
C GLY A 176 1.72 8.40 9.71
N LEU A 177 0.90 9.38 9.33
CA LEU A 177 0.19 10.24 10.28
C LEU A 177 -0.81 9.43 11.12
N ALA A 178 -1.64 8.60 10.49
CA ALA A 178 -2.62 7.75 11.16
C ALA A 178 -1.97 6.71 12.08
N LEU A 179 -0.91 6.04 11.63
CA LEU A 179 -0.18 5.04 12.42
C LEU A 179 0.48 5.67 13.65
N CYS A 180 1.21 6.77 13.49
CA CYS A 180 1.84 7.42 14.64
C CYS A 180 0.79 7.97 15.61
N SER A 181 -0.31 8.54 15.13
CA SER A 181 -1.42 8.99 15.98
C SER A 181 -2.03 7.84 16.76
N LEU A 182 -2.22 6.69 16.12
CA LEU A 182 -2.76 5.49 16.76
C LEU A 182 -1.83 4.99 17.88
N LEU A 183 -0.51 4.95 17.64
CA LEU A 183 0.45 4.49 18.64
C LEU A 183 0.54 5.45 19.83
N LEU A 184 0.48 6.76 19.58
CA LEU A 184 0.38 7.75 20.65
C LEU A 184 -0.90 7.57 21.48
N ALA A 185 -2.03 7.35 20.80
CA ALA A 185 -3.31 7.03 21.44
C ALA A 185 -3.25 5.73 22.26
N ALA A 186 -2.43 4.77 21.82
CA ALA A 186 -2.15 3.52 22.53
C ALA A 186 -1.30 3.68 23.80
N GLY A 187 -0.90 4.91 24.14
CA GLY A 187 -0.08 5.20 25.31
C GLY A 187 1.42 5.04 25.05
N PHE A 188 1.86 4.87 23.80
CA PHE A 188 3.29 4.87 23.48
C PHE A 188 3.85 6.28 23.64
N GLN A 189 5.07 6.39 24.15
CA GLN A 189 5.79 7.65 24.17
C GLN A 189 6.11 8.11 22.74
N ARG A 190 6.22 9.43 22.52
CA ARG A 190 6.40 10.03 21.19
C ARG A 190 7.54 9.39 20.38
N LEU A 191 8.69 9.20 21.00
CA LEU A 191 9.84 8.61 20.32
C LEU A 191 9.61 7.13 19.99
N THR A 192 8.94 6.38 20.87
CA THR A 192 8.60 4.97 20.64
C THR A 192 7.55 4.83 19.53
N ALA A 193 6.54 5.70 19.49
CA ALA A 193 5.53 5.74 18.43
C ALA A 193 6.17 6.05 17.06
N LEU A 194 7.08 7.02 17.00
CA LEU A 194 7.85 7.32 15.80
C LEU A 194 8.77 6.16 15.40
N ALA A 195 9.44 5.51 16.34
CA ALA A 195 10.30 4.36 16.05
C ALA A 195 9.51 3.18 15.46
N TRP A 196 8.32 2.90 16.00
CA TRP A 196 7.42 1.89 15.43
C TRP A 196 6.86 2.29 14.08
N THR A 197 6.50 3.56 13.89
CA THR A 197 6.09 4.08 12.58
C THR A 197 7.21 3.88 11.57
N ALA A 198 8.45 4.26 11.92
CA ALA A 198 9.62 4.04 11.06
C ALA A 198 9.84 2.56 10.77
N ALA A 199 9.70 1.68 11.76
CA ALA A 199 9.86 0.24 11.58
C ALA A 199 8.82 -0.32 10.60
N VAL A 200 7.54 0.05 10.75
CA VAL A 200 6.47 -0.37 9.83
C VAL A 200 6.70 0.19 8.43
N GLU A 201 6.94 1.49 8.28
CA GLU A 201 7.10 2.11 6.97
C GLU A 201 8.37 1.65 6.25
N SER A 202 9.42 1.27 7.00
CA SER A 202 10.64 0.68 6.44
C SER A 202 10.39 -0.64 5.71
N THR A 203 9.27 -1.31 5.99
CA THR A 203 8.87 -2.49 5.22
C THR A 203 8.56 -2.16 3.77
N THR A 204 8.29 -0.89 3.41
CA THR A 204 8.26 -0.43 2.00
C THR A 204 9.62 -0.59 1.33
N ILE A 205 10.70 -0.27 2.04
CA ILE A 205 12.06 -0.45 1.53
C ILE A 205 12.37 -1.95 1.43
N LEU A 206 11.98 -2.73 2.44
CA LEU A 206 12.11 -4.20 2.41
C LEU A 206 11.36 -4.82 1.24
N GLY A 207 10.13 -4.39 1.00
CA GLY A 207 9.30 -4.79 -0.14
C GLY A 207 9.95 -4.44 -1.47
N GLY A 208 10.55 -3.25 -1.58
CA GLY A 208 11.37 -2.87 -2.72
C GLY A 208 12.54 -3.84 -2.92
N ALA A 209 13.30 -4.13 -1.86
CA ALA A 209 14.42 -5.08 -1.92
C ALA A 209 13.97 -6.50 -2.32
N ILE A 210 12.84 -6.97 -1.78
CA ILE A 210 12.21 -8.25 -2.18
C ILE A 210 11.82 -8.18 -3.65
N GLY A 211 11.19 -7.09 -4.09
CA GLY A 211 10.80 -6.86 -5.48
C GLY A 211 11.97 -6.92 -6.44
N LEU A 212 13.10 -6.30 -6.11
CA LEU A 212 14.32 -6.35 -6.93
C LEU A 212 14.81 -7.78 -7.15
N TRP A 213 14.65 -8.65 -6.16
CA TRP A 213 15.02 -10.05 -6.27
C TRP A 213 13.92 -10.88 -6.95
N ALA A 214 12.66 -10.70 -6.57
CA ALA A 214 11.56 -11.57 -7.02
C ALA A 214 11.09 -11.24 -8.44
N VAL A 215 10.93 -9.96 -8.77
CA VAL A 215 10.30 -9.49 -10.03
C VAL A 215 10.98 -10.04 -11.28
N PRO A 216 12.33 -10.00 -11.41
CA PRO A 216 13.00 -10.53 -12.60
C PRO A 216 12.85 -12.05 -12.78
N ARG A 217 12.37 -12.77 -11.77
CA ARG A 217 12.20 -14.23 -11.77
C ARG A 217 10.74 -14.66 -11.92
N LEU A 218 9.81 -13.71 -11.89
CA LEU A 218 8.38 -13.96 -12.03
C LEU A 218 7.94 -13.67 -13.46
N SER A 219 7.11 -14.53 -14.03
CA SER A 219 6.45 -14.22 -15.29
C SER A 219 5.38 -13.14 -15.08
N HIS A 220 5.11 -12.33 -16.11
CA HIS A 220 4.04 -11.31 -16.12
C HIS A 220 2.71 -11.82 -15.52
N PHE A 221 2.30 -13.03 -15.89
CA PHE A 221 1.12 -13.70 -15.31
C PHE A 221 1.08 -13.71 -13.76
N TRP A 222 2.19 -14.02 -13.09
CA TRP A 222 2.24 -14.09 -11.63
C TRP A 222 2.25 -12.70 -10.99
N LEU A 223 2.79 -11.70 -11.70
CA LEU A 223 2.76 -10.31 -11.25
C LEU A 223 1.34 -9.77 -11.28
N ASP A 224 0.58 -10.07 -12.33
CA ASP A 224 -0.82 -9.64 -12.45
C ASP A 224 -1.72 -10.33 -11.40
N ILE A 225 -1.50 -11.62 -11.15
CA ILE A 225 -2.18 -12.35 -10.07
C ILE A 225 -1.85 -11.73 -8.71
N PHE A 226 -0.58 -11.40 -8.46
CA PHE A 226 -0.17 -10.75 -7.22
C PHE A 226 -0.80 -9.37 -7.07
N LEU A 227 -0.84 -8.57 -8.14
CA LEU A 227 -1.47 -7.26 -8.15
C LEU A 227 -2.98 -7.34 -7.82
N ALA A 228 -3.70 -8.27 -8.44
CA ALA A 228 -5.11 -8.52 -8.12
C ALA A 228 -5.32 -9.00 -6.68
N HIS A 229 -4.43 -9.87 -6.17
CA HIS A 229 -4.43 -10.31 -4.78
C HIS A 229 -4.24 -9.14 -3.80
N VAL A 230 -3.27 -8.26 -4.05
CA VAL A 230 -3.04 -7.05 -3.26
C VAL A 230 -4.31 -6.18 -3.24
N GLY A 231 -4.92 -5.95 -4.40
CA GLY A 231 -6.18 -5.21 -4.52
C GLY A 231 -7.31 -5.79 -3.66
N GLY A 232 -7.42 -7.12 -3.59
CA GLY A 232 -8.40 -7.80 -2.74
C GLY A 232 -8.24 -7.50 -1.25
N GLY A 233 -6.99 -7.50 -0.78
CA GLY A 233 -6.65 -7.12 0.60
C GLY A 233 -6.98 -5.65 0.89
N PHE A 234 -6.71 -4.76 -0.06
CA PHE A 234 -7.01 -3.33 0.07
C PHE A 234 -8.51 -3.07 0.15
N VAL A 235 -9.32 -3.77 -0.65
CA VAL A 235 -10.79 -3.73 -0.52
C VAL A 235 -11.22 -4.15 0.88
N PHE A 236 -10.67 -5.25 1.42
CA PHE A 236 -11.00 -5.72 2.76
C PHE A 236 -10.75 -4.62 3.80
N LEU A 237 -9.53 -4.07 3.81
CA LEU A 237 -9.10 -3.06 4.79
C LEU A 237 -9.94 -1.79 4.69
N ALA A 238 -10.14 -1.27 3.47
CA ALA A 238 -10.88 -0.04 3.26
C ALA A 238 -12.36 -0.16 3.67
N VAL A 239 -13.03 -1.25 3.27
CA VAL A 239 -14.45 -1.47 3.60
C VAL A 239 -14.63 -1.62 5.11
N HIS A 240 -13.80 -2.42 5.78
CA HIS A 240 -13.93 -2.64 7.22
C HIS A 240 -13.55 -1.41 8.04
N ALA A 241 -12.60 -0.60 7.58
CA ALA A 241 -12.30 0.70 8.19
C ALA A 241 -13.51 1.66 8.05
N MET A 242 -14.06 1.80 6.84
CA MET A 242 -15.20 2.69 6.59
C MET A 242 -16.43 2.26 7.39
N VAL A 243 -16.79 0.98 7.36
CA VAL A 243 -17.95 0.43 8.08
C VAL A 243 -17.77 0.59 9.60
N GLY A 244 -16.57 0.30 10.12
CA GLY A 244 -16.27 0.45 11.54
C GLY A 244 -16.41 1.89 12.03
N GLU A 245 -15.96 2.87 11.25
CA GLU A 245 -16.10 4.29 11.57
C GLU A 245 -17.57 4.75 11.48
N LEU A 246 -18.31 4.30 10.45
CA LEU A 246 -19.73 4.63 10.24
C LEU A 246 -20.65 4.14 11.36
N ILE A 247 -20.32 3.00 11.98
CA ILE A 247 -21.10 2.43 13.10
C ILE A 247 -20.89 3.24 14.38
N LYS A 248 -19.69 3.77 14.61
CA LYS A 248 -19.29 4.37 15.89
C LYS A 248 -19.33 5.90 15.92
N HIS A 249 -19.22 6.55 14.76
CA HIS A 249 -19.07 8.00 14.67
C HIS A 249 -20.11 8.65 13.75
N SER A 250 -20.12 9.98 13.72
CA SER A 250 -21.03 10.73 12.87
C SER A 250 -20.79 10.40 11.40
N ARG A 251 -21.88 10.07 10.69
CA ARG A 251 -21.80 9.55 9.32
C ARG A 251 -21.20 10.55 8.34
N ILE A 252 -21.55 11.83 8.46
CA ILE A 252 -21.17 12.85 7.48
C ILE A 252 -19.65 13.07 7.42
N PRO A 253 -18.92 13.34 8.53
CA PRO A 253 -17.48 13.56 8.46
C PRO A 253 -16.71 12.33 7.96
N VAL A 254 -17.12 11.13 8.37
CA VAL A 254 -16.51 9.86 7.94
C VAL A 254 -16.68 9.67 6.42
N LEU A 255 -17.91 9.80 5.92
CA LEU A 255 -18.21 9.65 4.50
C LEU A 255 -17.51 10.73 3.65
N VAL A 256 -17.49 11.97 4.12
CA VAL A 256 -16.79 13.07 3.43
C VAL A 256 -15.30 12.78 3.36
N SER A 257 -14.66 12.39 4.47
CA SER A 257 -13.23 12.05 4.47
C SER A 257 -12.92 10.86 3.56
N PHE A 258 -13.73 9.81 3.60
CA PHE A 258 -13.58 8.66 2.70
C PHE A 258 -13.73 9.07 1.23
N ALA A 259 -14.78 9.82 0.90
CA ALA A 259 -15.02 10.30 -0.47
C ALA A 259 -13.88 11.22 -0.96
N VAL A 260 -13.40 12.14 -0.13
CA VAL A 260 -12.23 12.97 -0.45
C VAL A 260 -11.01 12.09 -0.73
N GLY A 261 -10.80 11.02 0.05
CA GLY A 261 -9.74 10.05 -0.18
C GLY A 261 -9.84 9.40 -1.57
N VAL A 262 -11.00 8.81 -1.88
CA VAL A 262 -11.26 8.16 -3.18
C VAL A 262 -11.09 9.14 -4.34
N LEU A 263 -11.70 10.32 -4.24
CA LEU A 263 -11.68 11.33 -5.29
C LEU A 263 -10.28 11.92 -5.51
N SER A 264 -9.48 12.05 -4.45
CA SER A 264 -8.11 12.57 -4.57
C SER A 264 -7.24 11.65 -5.43
N VAL A 265 -7.35 10.33 -5.24
CA VAL A 265 -6.66 9.34 -6.07
C VAL A 265 -7.22 9.32 -7.49
N GLY A 266 -8.54 9.32 -7.65
CA GLY A 266 -9.17 9.37 -8.98
C GLY A 266 -8.78 10.62 -9.77
N ALA A 267 -8.61 11.77 -9.10
CA ALA A 267 -8.14 13.00 -9.74
C ALA A 267 -6.69 12.89 -10.21
N VAL A 268 -5.80 12.29 -9.40
CA VAL A 268 -4.41 12.02 -9.80
C VAL A 268 -4.40 11.13 -11.04
N GLU A 269 -5.15 10.03 -11.02
CA GLU A 269 -5.25 9.09 -12.14
C GLU A 269 -5.78 9.73 -13.42
N LEU A 270 -6.82 10.56 -13.30
CA LEU A 270 -7.38 11.28 -14.44
C LEU A 270 -6.36 12.24 -15.05
N VAL A 271 -5.64 12.99 -14.22
CA VAL A 271 -4.58 13.89 -14.69
C VAL A 271 -3.50 13.10 -15.44
N LEU A 272 -3.11 11.94 -14.90
CA LEU A 272 -2.13 11.06 -15.55
C LEU A 272 -2.62 10.45 -16.87
N HIS A 273 -3.93 10.21 -17.01
CA HIS A 273 -4.51 9.75 -18.26
C HIS A 273 -4.51 10.82 -19.35
N ILE A 274 -4.62 12.10 -18.97
CA ILE A 274 -4.69 13.24 -19.90
C ILE A 274 -3.29 13.69 -20.36
N LEU A 275 -2.26 13.56 -19.51
CA LEU A 275 -0.85 13.90 -19.81
C LEU A 275 -0.15 12.85 -20.67
#